data_AF-A0A9E3YCR7-F1
#
_entry.id   AF-A0A9E3YCR7-F1
#
_cell.length_a   1.000
_cell.length_b   1.000
_cell.length_c   1.000
_cell.angle_alpha   90.00
_cell.angle_beta   90.00
_cell.angle_gamma   90.00
#
_symmetry.space_group_name_H-M   'P 1'
#
loop_
_entity.id
_entity.type
_entity.pdbx_description
1 polymer ?
#
loop_
_entity_poly.entity_id
_entity_poly.type
_entity_poly.pdbx_seq_one_letter_code
_entity_poly.pdbx_strand_id
1 'polypeptide(L)'
;MSRRFRRQTDAPGPLVGRGWLQPHWLERQADPESPAYTVGGVDPSNTTGRNWTVLGALSTRGRGAVDPKGLVVTGGRFAIDWWVKGPQGWQFPSRTVAVRQSSLEHTPVVETRMRVGGGDVIHRSYAISGGDGHAVIEIENASSEPVAVGIALRPYDLTGPGRIDSIGYVFDHKALTVDGTPALFLPREPGSILGSNMARGDLAELVGGEA
;
A
#
# COMPACT_ATOMS: atom_id res chain seq x y z
N MET A 1 14.45 -20.71 4.92
CA MET A 1 14.51 -19.96 6.22
C MET A 1 13.34 -18.96 6.31
N SER A 2 12.90 -18.48 7.50
CA SER A 2 11.80 -17.49 7.59
C SER A 2 12.02 -16.42 8.67
N ARG A 3 11.55 -15.19 8.43
CA ARG A 3 11.54 -14.09 9.41
C ARG A 3 10.10 -13.74 9.77
N ARG A 4 9.81 -13.46 11.05
CA ARG A 4 8.45 -13.16 11.52
C ARG A 4 8.38 -11.90 12.39
N PHE A 5 7.27 -11.20 12.28
CA PHE A 5 6.87 -10.06 13.09
C PHE A 5 5.45 -10.31 13.61
N ARG A 6 5.20 -9.99 14.88
CA ARG A 6 3.90 -10.21 15.52
C ARG A 6 3.35 -8.91 16.06
N ARG A 7 2.03 -8.74 15.98
CA ARG A 7 1.31 -7.70 16.70
C ARG A 7 1.50 -7.90 18.21
N GLN A 8 1.70 -6.81 18.93
CA GLN A 8 2.07 -6.85 20.36
C GLN A 8 0.87 -6.62 21.30
N THR A 9 -0.31 -6.24 20.80
CA THR A 9 -1.48 -5.92 21.64
C THR A 9 -2.81 -6.36 21.01
N ASP A 10 -3.70 -6.92 21.83
CA ASP A 10 -5.10 -7.22 21.51
C ASP A 10 -6.04 -6.00 21.64
N ALA A 11 -5.53 -4.87 22.13
CA ALA A 11 -6.34 -3.67 22.30
C ALA A 11 -6.71 -3.03 20.95
N PRO A 12 -7.97 -2.60 20.74
CA PRO A 12 -8.37 -1.76 19.62
C PRO A 12 -7.87 -0.34 19.88
N GLY A 13 -6.55 -0.15 19.94
CA GLY A 13 -5.97 1.18 19.85
C GLY A 13 -6.29 1.75 18.46
N PRO A 14 -6.56 3.06 18.33
CA PRO A 14 -6.83 3.64 17.02
C PRO A 14 -5.65 3.33 16.10
N LEU A 15 -5.93 2.90 14.87
CA LEU A 15 -4.91 2.71 13.82
C LEU A 15 -4.21 4.03 13.44
N VAL A 16 -4.57 5.13 14.10
CA VAL A 16 -4.24 6.51 13.75
C VAL A 16 -3.37 7.09 14.86
N GLY A 17 -2.09 6.71 14.89
CA GLY A 17 -1.10 7.47 15.64
C GLY A 17 -0.93 8.86 15.00
N ARG A 18 -0.72 9.91 15.81
CA ARG A 18 -0.39 11.24 15.27
C ARG A 18 0.90 11.15 14.46
N GLY A 19 0.91 11.69 13.24
CA GLY A 19 2.07 11.72 12.35
C GLY A 19 2.26 10.47 11.49
N TRP A 20 1.59 9.36 11.81
CA TRP A 20 1.66 8.12 11.04
C TRP A 20 1.18 8.33 9.61
N LEU A 21 1.80 7.64 8.67
CA LEU A 21 1.41 7.71 7.26
C LEU A 21 0.01 7.11 7.11
N GLN A 22 -0.95 7.85 6.59
CA GLN A 22 -2.32 7.35 6.42
C GLN A 22 -2.58 6.98 4.95
N PRO A 23 -3.53 6.07 4.68
CA PRO A 23 -4.03 5.88 3.32
C PRO A 23 -4.64 7.19 2.82
N HIS A 24 -4.69 7.37 1.49
CA HIS A 24 -5.05 8.65 0.89
C HIS A 24 -6.42 9.19 1.36
N TRP A 25 -7.41 8.30 1.49
CA TRP A 25 -8.74 8.68 1.95
C TRP A 25 -8.73 9.24 3.39
N LEU A 26 -7.88 8.70 4.27
CA LEU A 26 -7.82 9.12 5.67
C LEU A 26 -6.98 10.39 5.84
N GLU A 27 -5.89 10.55 5.08
CA GLU A 27 -5.16 11.84 5.00
C GLU A 27 -6.13 12.97 4.63
N ARG A 28 -7.01 12.73 3.65
CA ARG A 28 -8.01 13.72 3.20
C ARG A 28 -9.18 13.94 4.15
N GLN A 29 -9.59 12.92 4.92
CA GLN A 29 -10.65 13.05 5.92
C GLN A 29 -10.18 13.77 7.18
N ALA A 30 -8.88 13.70 7.49
CA ALA A 30 -8.28 14.34 8.65
C ALA A 30 -7.85 15.79 8.41
N ASP A 31 -7.70 16.22 7.15
CA ASP A 31 -7.28 17.57 6.77
C ASP A 31 -8.47 18.55 6.72
N PRO A 32 -8.54 19.57 7.60
CA PRO A 32 -9.63 20.55 7.61
C PRO A 32 -9.77 21.38 6.32
N GLU A 33 -8.70 21.50 5.54
CA GLU A 33 -8.71 22.23 4.26
C GLU A 33 -9.17 21.37 3.08
N SER A 34 -9.30 20.05 3.30
CA SER A 34 -9.75 19.11 2.29
C SER A 34 -11.29 19.12 2.18
N PRO A 35 -11.87 19.10 0.97
CA PRO A 35 -13.32 18.98 0.79
C PRO A 35 -13.86 17.60 1.22
N ALA A 36 -12.97 16.67 1.54
CA ALA A 36 -13.29 15.36 2.09
C ALA A 36 -13.17 15.30 3.62
N TYR A 37 -12.93 16.44 4.29
CA TYR A 37 -12.83 16.54 5.74
C TYR A 37 -14.10 16.03 6.42
N THR A 38 -13.92 15.24 7.49
CA THR A 38 -15.03 14.74 8.30
C THR A 38 -14.81 15.05 9.77
N VAL A 39 -15.80 15.64 10.43
CA VAL A 39 -15.77 15.92 11.86
C VAL A 39 -16.05 14.64 12.64
N GLY A 40 -15.14 14.22 13.52
CA GLY A 40 -15.34 13.08 14.42
C GLY A 40 -14.32 11.95 14.21
N GLY A 41 -13.10 12.13 14.72
CA GLY A 41 -11.99 11.16 14.61
C GLY A 41 -12.12 9.90 15.49
N VAL A 42 -13.33 9.40 15.73
CA VAL A 42 -13.57 8.19 16.55
C VAL A 42 -13.78 6.96 15.67
N ASP A 43 -14.41 7.11 14.50
CA ASP A 43 -14.58 6.02 13.53
C ASP A 43 -13.69 6.25 12.30
N PRO A 44 -12.60 5.51 12.13
CA PRO A 44 -11.73 5.60 10.97
C PRO A 44 -12.34 4.93 9.72
N SER A 45 -13.65 5.04 9.49
CA SER A 45 -14.28 4.52 8.28
C SER A 45 -14.05 5.46 7.09
N ASN A 46 -13.84 4.86 5.90
CA ASN A 46 -13.72 5.60 4.66
C ASN A 46 -15.11 5.97 4.14
N THR A 47 -15.49 7.23 4.32
CA THR A 47 -16.78 7.79 3.94
C THR A 47 -16.70 8.67 2.70
N THR A 48 -15.49 9.14 2.30
CA THR A 48 -15.33 10.11 1.21
C THR A 48 -14.46 9.62 0.04
N GLY A 49 -13.45 8.78 0.30
CA GLY A 49 -12.50 8.28 -0.70
C GLY A 49 -12.98 7.01 -1.42
N ARG A 50 -14.18 7.05 -2.02
CA ARG A 50 -14.84 5.88 -2.64
C ARG A 50 -14.65 5.77 -4.16
N ASN A 51 -13.64 6.44 -4.69
CA ASN A 51 -13.28 6.49 -6.12
C ASN A 51 -12.14 5.53 -6.49
N TRP A 52 -12.16 4.32 -5.91
CA TRP A 52 -11.33 3.18 -6.26
C TRP A 52 -11.74 2.49 -7.57
N THR A 53 -10.76 1.87 -8.23
CA THR A 53 -10.99 1.00 -9.40
C THR A 53 -10.92 -0.46 -8.99
N VAL A 54 -11.93 -1.25 -9.34
CA VAL A 54 -11.95 -2.69 -9.07
C VAL A 54 -11.04 -3.43 -10.04
N LEU A 55 -10.23 -4.33 -9.52
CA LEU A 55 -9.38 -5.26 -10.27
C LEU A 55 -10.02 -6.65 -10.26
N GLY A 56 -10.20 -7.25 -11.44
CA GLY A 56 -10.74 -8.60 -11.55
C GLY A 56 -10.43 -9.23 -12.91
N ALA A 57 -10.28 -10.56 -12.91
CA ALA A 57 -10.06 -11.33 -14.12
C ALA A 57 -11.30 -12.19 -14.43
N LEU A 58 -11.55 -12.44 -15.72
CA LEU A 58 -12.64 -13.33 -16.12
C LEU A 58 -12.43 -14.73 -15.55
N SER A 59 -13.55 -15.40 -15.27
CA SER A 59 -13.59 -16.76 -14.70
C SER A 59 -12.93 -16.91 -13.32
N THR A 60 -12.69 -15.80 -12.61
CA THR A 60 -12.19 -15.79 -11.23
C THR A 60 -13.21 -15.15 -10.28
N ARG A 61 -13.23 -15.58 -9.02
CA ARG A 61 -14.06 -14.98 -7.96
C ARG A 61 -13.34 -13.85 -7.22
N GLY A 62 -12.02 -13.91 -7.14
CA GLY A 62 -11.19 -12.92 -6.48
C GLY A 62 -11.36 -11.54 -7.11
N ARG A 63 -11.45 -10.53 -6.23
CA ARG A 63 -11.46 -9.12 -6.61
C ARG A 63 -10.46 -8.38 -5.74
N GLY A 64 -9.73 -7.48 -6.38
CA GLY A 64 -8.97 -6.45 -5.70
C GLY A 64 -9.55 -5.08 -5.99
N ALA A 65 -8.99 -4.06 -5.37
CA ALA A 65 -9.26 -2.68 -5.74
C ALA A 65 -7.99 -1.86 -5.57
N VAL A 66 -7.87 -0.81 -6.36
CA VAL A 66 -6.78 0.17 -6.29
C VAL A 66 -7.35 1.57 -6.11
N ASP A 67 -6.83 2.31 -5.14
CA ASP A 67 -7.24 3.70 -4.89
C ASP A 67 -6.57 4.68 -5.87
N PRO A 68 -6.97 5.97 -5.91
CA PRO A 68 -6.37 6.96 -6.81
C PRO A 68 -4.87 7.24 -6.61
N LYS A 69 -4.28 6.81 -5.49
CA LYS A 69 -2.85 6.91 -5.19
C LYS A 69 -2.11 5.59 -5.35
N GLY A 70 -2.78 4.54 -5.83
CA GLY A 70 -2.18 3.24 -6.09
C GLY A 70 -2.10 2.33 -4.86
N LEU A 71 -2.86 2.58 -3.80
CA LEU A 71 -2.99 1.64 -2.68
C LEU A 71 -3.84 0.46 -3.12
N VAL A 72 -3.28 -0.76 -3.09
CA VAL A 72 -3.95 -1.98 -3.58
C VAL A 72 -4.47 -2.81 -2.42
N VAL A 73 -5.74 -3.20 -2.46
CA VAL A 73 -6.36 -4.11 -1.47
C VAL A 73 -6.83 -5.38 -2.17
N THR A 74 -6.48 -6.54 -1.58
CA THR A 74 -6.99 -7.85 -1.96
C THR A 74 -7.53 -8.56 -0.71
N GLY A 75 -8.76 -9.09 -0.76
CA GLY A 75 -9.32 -9.87 0.35
C GLY A 75 -9.71 -9.10 1.63
N GLY A 76 -9.67 -7.76 1.64
CA GLY A 76 -10.37 -6.92 2.62
C GLY A 76 -9.82 -6.92 4.05
N ARG A 77 -8.52 -7.12 4.26
CA ARG A 77 -7.90 -7.06 5.61
C ARG A 77 -6.65 -6.20 5.70
N PHE A 78 -5.99 -5.97 4.58
CA PHE A 78 -4.78 -5.18 4.50
C PHE A 78 -4.65 -4.60 3.09
N ALA A 79 -3.79 -3.62 2.98
CA ALA A 79 -3.41 -3.00 1.73
C ALA A 79 -1.92 -3.20 1.47
N ILE A 80 -1.57 -3.21 0.18
CA ILE A 80 -0.22 -3.10 -0.33
C ILE A 80 -0.01 -1.67 -0.81
N ASP A 81 0.97 -0.99 -0.23
CA ASP A 81 1.39 0.37 -0.58
C ASP A 81 2.76 0.35 -1.26
N TRP A 82 3.04 1.36 -2.08
CA TRP A 82 4.21 1.47 -2.95
C TRP A 82 4.95 2.78 -2.68
N TRP A 83 6.10 2.70 -2.03
CA TRP A 83 6.89 3.87 -1.63
C TRP A 83 8.10 4.02 -2.52
N VAL A 84 8.56 5.25 -2.70
CA VAL A 84 9.72 5.54 -3.56
C VAL A 84 10.73 6.35 -2.78
N LYS A 85 11.99 5.90 -2.75
CA LYS A 85 13.12 6.69 -2.25
C LYS A 85 13.88 7.27 -3.43
N GLY A 86 13.86 8.59 -3.56
CA GLY A 86 14.73 9.34 -4.46
C GLY A 86 15.88 10.02 -3.70
N PRO A 87 16.63 10.93 -4.35
CA PRO A 87 17.74 11.65 -3.71
C PRO A 87 17.32 12.51 -2.51
N GLN A 88 16.08 13.01 -2.51
CA GLN A 88 15.52 13.81 -1.41
C GLN A 88 14.93 12.96 -0.28
N GLY A 89 15.06 11.63 -0.35
CA GLY A 89 14.50 10.69 0.62
C GLY A 89 13.22 10.02 0.17
N TRP A 90 12.50 9.45 1.13
CA TRP A 90 11.27 8.70 0.89
C TRP A 90 10.10 9.62 0.57
N GLN A 91 9.33 9.22 -0.45
CA GLN A 91 8.09 9.83 -0.89
C GLN A 91 6.97 8.78 -0.83
N PHE A 92 5.80 9.22 -0.39
CA PHE A 92 4.65 8.35 -0.15
C PHE A 92 3.46 8.81 -1.00
N PRO A 93 2.86 7.95 -1.85
CA PRO A 93 1.82 8.36 -2.78
C PRO A 93 0.64 9.08 -2.13
N SER A 94 0.24 8.68 -0.91
CA SER A 94 -0.88 9.30 -0.19
C SER A 94 -0.65 10.76 0.18
N ARG A 95 0.62 11.17 0.37
CA ARG A 95 1.04 12.54 0.71
C ARG A 95 1.61 13.32 -0.48
N THR A 96 1.90 12.65 -1.60
CA THR A 96 2.44 13.29 -2.79
C THR A 96 1.31 13.89 -3.64
N VAL A 97 1.38 15.21 -3.89
CA VAL A 97 0.43 15.93 -4.75
C VAL A 97 0.53 15.45 -6.20
N ALA A 98 1.74 15.33 -6.73
CA ALA A 98 2.03 14.98 -8.12
C ALA A 98 1.90 13.47 -8.41
N VAL A 99 0.76 12.88 -8.04
CA VAL A 99 0.37 11.51 -8.38
C VAL A 99 -0.90 11.58 -9.22
N ARG A 100 -0.91 10.90 -10.36
CA ARG A 100 -2.05 10.82 -11.27
C ARG A 100 -2.31 9.39 -11.69
N GLN A 101 -3.57 9.06 -11.87
CA GLN A 101 -4.01 7.72 -12.26
C GLN A 101 -4.83 7.76 -13.54
N SER A 102 -4.65 6.76 -14.39
CA SER A 102 -5.40 6.57 -15.62
C SER A 102 -5.55 5.07 -15.90
N SER A 103 -6.57 4.69 -16.67
CA SER A 103 -6.56 3.38 -17.34
C SER A 103 -5.50 3.40 -18.43
N LEU A 104 -4.70 2.35 -18.53
CA LEU A 104 -3.73 2.20 -19.61
C LEU A 104 -4.49 1.85 -20.90
N GLU A 105 -4.75 2.87 -21.70
CA GLU A 105 -5.54 2.74 -22.93
C GLU A 105 -6.87 2.01 -22.69
N HIS A 106 -7.29 1.18 -23.63
CA HIS A 106 -8.50 0.34 -23.55
C HIS A 106 -8.23 -1.02 -22.88
N THR A 107 -7.20 -1.12 -22.04
CA THR A 107 -6.85 -2.36 -21.32
C THR A 107 -7.35 -2.31 -19.86
N PRO A 108 -7.60 -3.47 -19.21
CA PRO A 108 -7.99 -3.54 -17.81
C PRO A 108 -6.79 -3.35 -16.86
N VAL A 109 -5.92 -2.38 -17.14
CA VAL A 109 -4.72 -2.06 -16.38
C VAL A 109 -4.83 -0.64 -15.86
N VAL A 110 -4.70 -0.47 -14.54
CA VAL A 110 -4.69 0.84 -13.89
C VAL A 110 -3.25 1.29 -13.76
N GLU A 111 -2.93 2.46 -14.29
CA GLU A 111 -1.61 3.06 -14.20
C GLU A 111 -1.62 4.28 -13.30
N THR A 112 -0.84 4.25 -12.23
CA THR A 112 -0.62 5.34 -11.29
C THR A 112 0.82 5.83 -11.45
N ARG A 113 1.02 7.09 -11.85
CA ARG A 113 2.36 7.68 -11.96
C ARG A 113 2.58 8.70 -10.87
N MET A 114 3.72 8.61 -10.18
CA MET A 114 4.20 9.58 -9.20
C MET A 114 5.41 10.31 -9.77
N ARG A 115 5.36 11.64 -9.80
CA ARG A 115 6.49 12.48 -10.22
C ARG A 115 7.63 12.35 -9.22
N VAL A 116 8.82 12.07 -9.75
CA VAL A 116 10.10 12.09 -9.02
C VAL A 116 11.10 12.99 -9.76
N GLY A 117 12.33 13.11 -9.27
CA GLY A 117 13.37 13.84 -9.98
C GLY A 117 13.62 13.23 -11.36
N GLY A 118 13.59 14.06 -12.40
CA GLY A 118 13.89 13.63 -13.77
C GLY A 118 12.86 12.73 -14.47
N GLY A 119 11.68 12.50 -13.91
CA GLY A 119 10.61 11.74 -14.59
C GLY A 119 9.55 11.19 -13.64
N ASP A 120 9.01 10.01 -13.93
CA ASP A 120 7.97 9.38 -13.09
C ASP A 120 8.41 7.99 -12.63
N VAL A 121 7.95 7.57 -11.44
CA VAL A 121 7.82 6.15 -11.12
C VAL A 121 6.39 5.72 -11.43
N ILE A 122 6.26 4.65 -12.20
CA ILE A 122 5.00 4.15 -12.73
C ILE A 122 4.63 2.87 -11.99
N HIS A 123 3.47 2.88 -11.35
CA HIS A 123 2.84 1.72 -10.74
C HIS A 123 1.68 1.25 -11.62
N ARG A 124 1.73 0.00 -12.10
CA ARG A 124 0.60 -0.65 -12.79
C ARG A 124 -0.04 -1.70 -11.89
N SER A 125 -1.36 -1.69 -11.83
CA SER A 125 -2.16 -2.70 -11.13
C SER A 125 -3.17 -3.32 -12.09
N TYR A 126 -3.22 -4.64 -12.12
CA TYR A 126 -4.18 -5.39 -12.93
C TYR A 126 -4.43 -6.78 -12.33
N ALA A 127 -5.49 -7.44 -12.78
CA ALA A 127 -5.81 -8.79 -12.33
C ALA A 127 -5.44 -9.83 -13.40
N ILE A 128 -4.95 -10.98 -12.96
CA ILE A 128 -4.68 -12.14 -13.81
C ILE A 128 -5.48 -13.35 -13.33
N SER A 129 -5.81 -14.23 -14.28
CA SER A 129 -6.44 -15.52 -13.99
C SER A 129 -5.40 -16.51 -13.46
N GLY A 130 -5.80 -17.32 -12.47
CA GLY A 130 -4.97 -18.33 -11.81
C GLY A 130 -5.50 -18.61 -10.41
N GLY A 131 -5.88 -19.85 -10.11
CA GLY A 131 -6.61 -20.16 -8.87
C GLY A 131 -7.89 -19.31 -8.74
N ASP A 132 -8.08 -18.65 -7.60
CA ASP A 132 -9.18 -17.70 -7.36
C ASP A 132 -8.93 -16.30 -7.96
N GLY A 133 -7.81 -16.07 -8.65
CA GLY A 133 -7.41 -14.79 -9.26
C GLY A 133 -6.38 -14.05 -8.42
N HIS A 134 -5.45 -13.36 -9.08
CA HIS A 134 -4.39 -12.59 -8.44
C HIS A 134 -4.36 -11.15 -8.94
N ALA A 135 -4.03 -10.20 -8.07
CA ALA A 135 -3.63 -8.86 -8.48
C ALA A 135 -2.12 -8.85 -8.72
N VAL A 136 -1.71 -8.21 -9.80
CA VAL A 136 -0.31 -7.93 -10.12
C VAL A 136 -0.02 -6.47 -9.85
N ILE A 137 1.13 -6.21 -9.25
CA ILE A 137 1.70 -4.88 -9.01
C ILE A 137 3.03 -4.83 -9.74
N GLU A 138 3.15 -3.94 -10.71
CA GLU A 138 4.40 -3.65 -11.41
C GLU A 138 4.85 -2.24 -11.06
N ILE A 139 6.14 -2.09 -10.79
CA ILE A 139 6.76 -0.79 -10.55
C ILE A 139 7.88 -0.59 -11.56
N GLU A 140 7.79 0.48 -12.34
CA GLU A 140 8.76 0.88 -13.36
C GLU A 140 9.35 2.24 -12.99
N ASN A 141 10.69 2.36 -13.05
CA ASN A 141 11.36 3.64 -12.95
C ASN A 141 11.49 4.26 -14.35
N ALA A 142 10.59 5.18 -14.69
CA ALA A 142 10.63 5.97 -15.93
C ALA A 142 11.20 7.37 -15.67
N SER A 143 12.19 7.47 -14.77
CA SER A 143 12.94 8.68 -14.50
C SER A 143 14.42 8.51 -14.85
N SER A 144 15.12 9.64 -14.98
CA SER A 144 16.58 9.62 -15.16
C SER A 144 17.35 9.37 -13.86
N GLU A 145 16.69 9.34 -12.71
CA GLU A 145 17.32 9.16 -11.41
C GLU A 145 17.19 7.72 -10.90
N PRO A 146 18.20 7.19 -10.18
CA PRO A 146 18.04 5.93 -9.48
C PRO A 146 17.04 6.08 -8.34
N VAL A 147 16.16 5.08 -8.20
CA VAL A 147 15.17 5.04 -7.11
C VAL A 147 15.24 3.71 -6.38
N ALA A 148 14.93 3.72 -5.08
CA ALA A 148 14.56 2.51 -4.36
C ALA A 148 13.03 2.42 -4.24
N VAL A 149 12.51 1.19 -4.25
CA VAL A 149 11.08 0.91 -4.10
C VAL A 149 10.85 0.18 -2.79
N GLY A 150 9.95 0.71 -1.97
CA GLY A 150 9.44 0.05 -0.77
C GLY A 150 8.06 -0.54 -1.05
N ILE A 151 7.83 -1.79 -0.66
CA ILE A 151 6.50 -2.40 -0.66
C ILE A 151 6.06 -2.60 0.78
N ALA A 152 4.96 -1.97 1.17
CA ALA A 152 4.50 -1.95 2.55
C ALA A 152 3.15 -2.65 2.70
N LEU A 153 3.07 -3.57 3.67
CA LEU A 153 1.81 -4.13 4.17
C LEU A 153 1.23 -3.16 5.20
N ARG A 154 0.03 -2.64 4.93
CA ARG A 154 -0.66 -1.68 5.79
C ARG A 154 -1.97 -2.26 6.32
N PRO A 155 -2.32 -2.11 7.61
CA PRO A 155 -3.55 -2.65 8.18
C PRO A 155 -4.75 -1.74 7.86
N TYR A 156 -4.99 -1.47 6.58
CA TYR A 156 -6.15 -0.74 6.08
C TYR A 156 -6.83 -1.57 5.00
N ASP A 157 -8.14 -1.41 4.88
CA ASP A 157 -8.81 -1.63 3.61
C ASP A 157 -9.20 -0.26 3.00
N LEU A 158 -9.94 -0.30 1.90
CA LEU A 158 -10.42 0.91 1.23
C LEU A 158 -11.82 1.34 1.74
N THR A 159 -12.32 0.72 2.80
CA THR A 159 -13.53 1.07 3.55
C THR A 159 -13.26 1.52 4.99
N GLY A 160 -12.03 1.36 5.51
CA GLY A 160 -11.64 1.66 6.88
C GLY A 160 -10.45 0.81 7.38
N PRO A 161 -10.38 0.54 8.69
CA PRO A 161 -9.36 -0.29 9.32
C PRO A 161 -9.29 -1.71 8.78
N GLY A 162 -8.07 -2.17 8.54
CA GLY A 162 -7.74 -3.58 8.38
C GLY A 162 -7.22 -4.20 9.67
N ARG A 163 -6.84 -5.48 9.59
CA ARG A 163 -6.23 -6.23 10.70
C ARG A 163 -5.14 -7.17 10.17
N ILE A 164 -3.98 -7.08 10.81
CA ILE A 164 -2.83 -7.98 10.58
C ILE A 164 -2.35 -8.42 11.96
N ASP A 165 -2.40 -9.73 12.26
CA ASP A 165 -1.93 -10.26 13.54
C ASP A 165 -0.45 -10.67 13.47
N SER A 166 -0.03 -11.19 12.32
CA SER A 166 1.36 -11.55 12.07
C SER A 166 1.76 -11.35 10.61
N ILE A 167 3.02 -10.96 10.43
CA ILE A 167 3.66 -10.87 9.11
C ILE A 167 4.86 -11.80 9.13
N GLY A 168 5.04 -12.58 8.07
CA GLY A 168 6.23 -13.39 7.86
C GLY A 168 6.82 -13.18 6.48
N TYR A 169 8.12 -13.40 6.33
CA TYR A 169 8.78 -13.54 5.03
C TYR A 169 9.38 -14.94 4.91
N VAL A 170 9.02 -15.65 3.84
CA VAL A 170 9.54 -16.97 3.51
C VAL A 170 10.52 -16.82 2.34
N PHE A 171 11.81 -16.94 2.63
CA PHE A 171 12.89 -16.66 1.67
C PHE A 171 12.83 -17.59 0.46
N ASP A 172 12.63 -18.90 0.69
CA ASP A 172 12.64 -19.93 -0.36
C ASP A 172 11.52 -19.74 -1.41
N HIS A 173 10.45 -19.03 -1.03
CA HIS A 173 9.32 -18.71 -1.90
C HIS A 173 9.23 -17.22 -2.25
N LYS A 174 10.17 -16.41 -1.76
CA LYS A 174 10.18 -14.94 -1.88
C LYS A 174 8.82 -14.33 -1.54
N ALA A 175 8.17 -14.85 -0.51
CA ALA A 175 6.77 -14.56 -0.22
C ALA A 175 6.62 -13.84 1.13
N LEU A 176 5.91 -12.71 1.13
CA LEU A 176 5.32 -12.16 2.33
C LEU A 176 4.04 -12.93 2.67
N THR A 177 3.88 -13.21 3.96
CA THR A 177 2.73 -13.89 4.53
C THR A 177 2.04 -12.97 5.52
N VAL A 178 0.70 -12.98 5.50
CA VAL A 178 -0.15 -12.34 6.49
C VAL A 178 -0.93 -13.45 7.18
N ASP A 179 -0.79 -13.54 8.50
CA ASP A 179 -1.45 -14.54 9.33
C ASP A 179 -1.20 -15.99 8.85
N GLY A 180 0.05 -16.24 8.42
CA GLY A 180 0.50 -17.54 7.91
C GLY A 180 0.09 -17.85 6.46
N THR A 181 -0.71 -16.99 5.83
CA THR A 181 -1.16 -17.17 4.44
C THR A 181 -0.30 -16.32 3.50
N PRO A 182 0.19 -16.85 2.35
CA PRO A 182 0.85 -16.04 1.34
C PRO A 182 -0.01 -14.86 0.88
N ALA A 183 0.57 -13.65 0.94
CA ALA A 183 -0.11 -12.40 0.66
C ALA A 183 0.51 -11.64 -0.52
N LEU A 184 1.83 -11.72 -0.69
CA LEU A 184 2.54 -11.12 -1.81
C LEU A 184 3.75 -11.98 -2.18
N PHE A 185 3.88 -12.29 -3.46
CA PHE A 185 5.08 -12.92 -4.03
C PHE A 185 5.96 -11.84 -4.67
N LEU A 186 7.25 -11.89 -4.39
CA LEU A 186 8.23 -10.98 -4.97
C LEU A 186 9.05 -11.72 -6.04
N PRO A 187 9.39 -11.06 -7.17
CA PRO A 187 10.22 -11.68 -8.21
C PRO A 187 11.65 -11.95 -7.72
N ARG A 188 12.11 -11.17 -6.73
CA ARG A 188 13.44 -11.25 -6.13
C ARG A 188 13.36 -11.02 -4.62
N GLU A 189 14.41 -11.42 -3.92
CA GLU A 189 14.53 -11.10 -2.50
C GLU A 189 14.67 -9.57 -2.31
N PRO A 190 13.99 -8.99 -1.31
CA PRO A 190 14.12 -7.57 -1.01
C PRO A 190 15.50 -7.28 -0.40
N GLY A 191 16.06 -6.11 -0.70
CA GLY A 191 17.36 -5.71 -0.16
C GLY A 191 17.34 -5.47 1.36
N SER A 192 16.17 -5.11 1.91
CA SER A 192 15.94 -5.00 3.34
C SER A 192 14.50 -5.40 3.67
N ILE A 193 14.30 -5.88 4.90
CA ILE A 193 12.97 -6.17 5.45
C ILE A 193 12.87 -5.47 6.79
N LEU A 194 11.88 -4.61 6.93
CA LEU A 194 11.57 -3.91 8.16
C LEU A 194 10.19 -4.29 8.64
N GLY A 195 9.99 -4.26 9.94
CA GLY A 195 8.71 -4.57 10.56
C GLY A 195 8.53 -3.73 11.80
N SER A 196 7.38 -3.07 11.88
CA SER A 196 6.95 -2.32 13.05
C SER A 196 5.68 -2.92 13.62
N ASN A 197 5.34 -2.50 14.82
CA ASN A 197 4.06 -2.75 15.46
C ASN A 197 3.61 -1.45 16.15
N MET A 198 2.39 -1.44 16.70
CA MET A 198 1.85 -0.25 17.37
C MET A 198 2.77 0.35 18.44
N ALA A 199 3.60 -0.47 19.11
CA ALA A 199 4.52 -0.01 20.15
C ALA A 199 5.80 0.62 19.60
N ARG A 200 6.17 0.31 18.35
CA ARG A 200 7.39 0.80 17.68
C ARG A 200 7.14 1.95 16.70
N GLY A 201 5.88 2.40 16.56
CA GLY A 201 5.51 3.50 15.67
C GLY A 201 5.23 3.07 14.23
N ASP A 202 5.10 4.05 13.33
CA ASP A 202 4.80 3.77 11.92
C ASP A 202 6.04 3.28 11.17
N LEU A 203 5.84 2.33 10.25
CA LEU A 203 6.92 1.83 9.38
C LEU A 203 7.56 2.95 8.53
N ALA A 204 6.80 3.98 8.15
CA ALA A 204 7.26 5.14 7.40
C ALA A 204 8.32 5.95 8.17
N GLU A 205 8.22 6.01 9.50
CA GLU A 205 9.21 6.68 10.35
C GLU A 205 10.52 5.89 10.39
N LEU A 206 10.44 4.55 10.44
CA LEU A 206 11.62 3.68 10.44
C LEU A 206 12.41 3.78 9.14
N VAL A 207 11.73 3.75 7.99
CA VAL A 207 12.42 3.87 6.67
C VAL A 207 13.01 5.26 6.47
N GLY A 208 12.42 6.31 7.05
CA GLY A 208 12.92 7.68 7.02
C GLY A 208 14.17 7.90 7.87
N GLY A 209 14.37 7.08 8.91
CA GLY A 209 15.56 7.10 9.77
C GLY A 209 16.78 6.36 9.21
N GLU A 210 16.61 5.55 8.16
CA GLU A 210 17.71 4.92 7.42
C GLU A 210 18.30 5.92 6.40
N ALA A 211 19.11 6.85 6.92
CA ALA A 211 19.98 7.73 6.15
C ALA A 211 21.36 7.09 5.92
#